data_AF-A0A3D2CUW0-F1
#
_entry.id   AF-A0A3D2CUW0-F1
#
_cell.length_a   1.000
_cell.length_b   1.000
_cell.length_c   1.000
_cell.angle_alpha   90.00
_cell.angle_beta   90.00
_cell.angle_gamma   90.00
#
_symmetry.space_group_name_H-M   'P 1'
#
loop_
_entity.id
_entity.type
_entity.pdbx_description
1 polymer ?
#
loop_
_entity_poly.entity_id
_entity_poly.type
_entity_poly.pdbx_seq_one_letter_code
_entity_poly.pdbx_strand_id
1 'polypeptide(L)' 'MSNLSKRSTIYFEPGIHQALKIRAASAHLSISELIDETVRLLMCEDQKDLAAVSARANEPDISYEDFLNDLKSHGKI' A
#
# COMPACT_ATOMS: atom_id res chain seq x y z
N MET A 1 18.36 18.24 21.12
CA MET A 1 18.88 17.21 20.21
C MET A 1 17.71 16.33 19.81
N SER A 2 17.22 16.49 18.57
CA SER A 2 16.12 15.68 18.04
C SER A 2 16.55 14.23 17.96
N ASN A 3 15.82 13.34 18.63
CA ASN A 3 16.03 11.89 18.48
C ASN A 3 15.67 11.52 17.03
N LEU A 4 16.67 11.20 16.22
CA LEU A 4 16.53 10.82 14.80
C LEU A 4 15.84 9.46 14.62
N SER A 5 15.82 8.61 15.66
CA SER A 5 15.19 7.29 15.61
C SER A 5 14.55 6.95 16.94
N LYS A 6 13.37 6.31 16.90
CA LYS A 6 12.69 5.76 18.07
C LYS A 6 12.65 4.24 17.97
N ARG A 7 13.16 3.54 19.00
CA ARG A 7 13.14 2.08 19.05
C ARG A 7 11.72 1.57 19.35
N SER A 8 11.30 0.56 18.62
CA SER A 8 10.06 -0.19 18.83
C SER A 8 10.36 -1.69 18.92
N THR A 9 9.56 -2.42 19.69
CA THR A 9 9.64 -3.89 19.78
C THR A 9 8.39 -4.46 19.14
N ILE A 10 8.55 -5.44 18.23
CA ILE A 10 7.47 -6.07 17.48
C ILE A 10 7.61 -7.58 17.64
N TYR A 11 6.49 -8.26 17.85
CA TYR A 11 6.44 -9.73 17.90
C TYR A 11 6.04 -10.26 16.53
N PHE A 12 6.71 -11.31 16.08
CA PHE A 12 6.43 -12.00 14.83
C PHE A 12 6.15 -13.47 15.12
N GLU A 13 5.27 -14.08 14.35
CA GLU A 13 5.16 -15.53 14.29
C GLU A 13 6.51 -16.13 13.86
N PRO A 14 6.95 -17.26 14.43
CA PRO A 14 8.28 -17.82 14.16
C PRO A 14 8.55 -18.06 12.67
N GLY A 15 7.55 -18.56 11.93
CA GLY A 15 7.66 -18.79 10.49
C GLY A 15 7.82 -17.50 9.68
N ILE A 16 7.08 -16.45 10.06
CA ILE A 16 7.17 -15.14 9.41
C ILE A 16 8.52 -14.49 9.69
N HIS A 17 8.98 -14.54 10.95
CA HIS A 17 10.29 -14.03 11.31
C HIS A 17 11.42 -14.71 10.52
N GLN A 18 11.34 -16.03 10.35
CA GLN A 18 12.31 -16.79 9.55
C GLN A 18 12.28 -16.37 8.08
N ALA A 19 11.09 -16.22 7.49
CA ALA A 19 10.96 -15.74 6.11
C ALA A 19 11.51 -14.32 5.93
N LEU A 20 11.22 -13.41 6.87
CA LEU A 20 11.76 -12.05 6.88
C LEU A 20 13.29 -12.05 6.97
N LYS A 21 13.88 -12.93 7.78
CA LYS A 21 15.33 -13.05 7.91
C LYS A 21 15.99 -13.48 6.60
N ILE A 22 15.39 -14.45 5.90
CA ILE A 22 15.88 -14.90 4.58
C ILE A 22 15.76 -13.77 3.55
N ARG A 23 14.62 -13.07 3.53
CA ARG A 23 14.41 -11.92 2.63
C ARG A 23 15.41 -10.80 2.88
N ALA A 24 15.64 -10.44 4.14
CA ALA A 24 16.62 -9.44 4.57
C ALA A 24 18.03 -9.80 4.07
N ALA A 25 18.46 -11.05 4.29
CA ALA A 25 19.74 -11.54 3.83
C ALA A 25 19.87 -11.48 2.29
N SER A 26 18.83 -11.90 1.55
CA SER A 26 18.82 -11.84 0.08
C SER A 26 18.88 -10.40 -0.45
N ALA A 27 18.23 -9.46 0.24
CA ALA A 27 18.18 -8.05 -0.15
C ALA A 27 19.39 -7.24 0.36
N HIS A 28 20.29 -7.84 1.14
CA HIS A 28 21.41 -7.15 1.81
C HIS A 28 20.95 -5.99 2.71
N LEU A 29 19.79 -6.18 3.35
CA LEU A 29 19.18 -5.22 4.28
C LEU A 29 18.98 -5.85 5.66
N SER A 30 18.79 -5.02 6.68
CA SER A 30 18.32 -5.48 7.99
C SER A 30 16.80 -5.69 8.01
N ILE A 31 16.32 -6.51 8.96
CA ILE A 31 14.87 -6.65 9.19
C ILE A 31 14.25 -5.31 9.58
N SER A 32 14.94 -4.49 10.38
CA SER A 32 14.46 -3.17 10.78
C SER A 32 14.27 -2.22 9.60
N GLU A 33 15.19 -2.21 8.63
CA GLU A 33 15.07 -1.40 7.41
C GLU A 33 13.89 -1.86 6.56
N LEU A 34 13.75 -3.18 6.34
CA LEU A 34 12.61 -3.73 5.61
C LEU A 34 11.27 -3.34 6.25
N ILE A 35 11.17 -3.38 7.58
CA ILE A 35 9.94 -3.02 8.28
C ILE A 35 9.70 -1.52 8.22
N ASP A 36 10.72 -0.68 8.40
CA ASP A 36 10.59 0.79 8.30
C ASP A 36 10.11 1.21 6.90
N GLU A 37 10.71 0.65 5.85
CA GLU A 37 10.28 0.90 4.46
C GLU A 37 8.86 0.43 4.20
N THR A 38 8.50 -0.77 4.67
CA THR A 38 7.15 -1.33 4.48
C THR A 38 6.09 -0.46 5.15
N VAL A 39 6.34 0.00 6.38
CA VAL A 39 5.40 0.87 7.11
C VAL A 39 5.24 2.22 6.40
N ARG A 40 6.33 2.83 5.91
CA ARG A 40 6.24 4.07 5.14
C ARG A 40 5.47 3.88 3.84
N LEU A 41 5.71 2.79 3.12
CA LEU A 41 5.00 2.49 1.89
C LEU A 41 3.50 2.35 2.14
N LEU A 42 3.11 1.59 3.18
CA LEU A 42 1.71 1.41 3.57
C LEU A 42 1.04 2.75 3.86
N MET A 43 1.67 3.61 4.66
CA MET A 43 1.13 4.95 4.97
C MET A 43 1.00 5.83 3.72
N CYS A 44 1.95 5.73 2.79
CA CYS A 44 1.89 6.45 1.51
C CYS A 44 0.77 5.93 0.60
N GLU A 45 0.53 4.62 0.57
CA GLU A 45 -0.57 4.01 -0.18
C GLU A 45 -1.92 4.45 0.37
N ASP A 46 -2.11 4.36 1.68
CA ASP A 46 -3.32 4.85 2.36
C ASP A 46 -3.62 6.32 2.01
N GLN A 47 -2.58 7.16 2.02
CA GLN A 47 -2.74 8.58 1.67
C GLN A 47 -3.12 8.79 0.20
N LYS A 48 -2.63 7.96 -0.72
CA LYS A 48 -3.00 8.00 -2.14
C LYS A 48 -4.45 7.56 -2.34
N ASP A 49 -4.89 6.54 -1.62
CA ASP A 49 -6.27 6.05 -1.69
C ASP A 49 -7.25 7.11 -1.20
N LEU A 50 -6.95 7.75 -0.07
CA LEU A 50 -7.74 8.88 0.43
C LEU A 50 -7.80 10.04 -0.57
N ALA A 51 -6.68 10.35 -1.23
CA ALA A 51 -6.62 11.39 -2.24
C ALA A 51 -7.44 11.02 -3.49
N ALA A 52 -7.37 9.76 -3.93
CA ALA A 52 -8.14 9.27 -5.07
C ALA A 52 -9.65 9.34 -4.80
N VAL A 53 -10.10 8.94 -3.62
CA VAL A 53 -11.52 9.08 -3.21
C VAL A 53 -11.92 10.57 -3.20
N SER A 54 -11.08 11.42 -2.60
CA SER A 54 -11.38 12.85 -2.48
C SER A 54 -11.43 13.56 -3.84
N ALA A 55 -10.55 13.20 -4.78
CA ALA A 55 -10.53 13.76 -6.13
C ALA A 55 -11.79 13.41 -6.93
N ARG A 56 -12.38 12.24 -6.66
CA ARG A 56 -13.56 11.71 -7.35
C ARG A 56 -14.88 12.06 -6.65
N ALA A 57 -14.83 12.81 -5.54
CA ALA A 57 -16.01 13.14 -4.74
C ALA A 57 -17.09 13.92 -5.51
N ASN A 58 -16.73 14.60 -6.60
CA ASN A 58 -17.65 15.36 -7.46
C ASN A 58 -17.92 14.65 -8.80
N GLU A 59 -17.41 13.43 -9.02
CA GLU A 59 -17.79 12.66 -10.21
C GLU A 59 -19.28 12.32 -10.14
N PRO A 60 -20.03 12.48 -11.24
CA PRO A 60 -21.43 12.09 -11.27
C PRO A 60 -21.54 10.57 -11.20
N ASP A 61 -22.52 10.09 -10.45
CA ASP A 61 -22.90 8.69 -10.49
C ASP A 61 -23.46 8.36 -11.89
N ILE A 62 -23.02 7.22 -12.45
CA ILE A 62 -23.53 6.70 -13.71
C ILE A 62 -24.36 5.45 -13.45
N SER A 63 -25.44 5.27 -14.20
CA SER A 63 -26.22 4.04 -14.11
C SER A 63 -25.44 2.87 -14.70
N TYR A 64 -25.80 1.66 -14.28
CA TYR A 64 -25.21 0.44 -14.85
C TYR A 64 -25.49 0.32 -16.35
N GLU A 65 -26.68 0.73 -16.81
CA GLU A 65 -27.04 0.71 -18.22
C GLU A 65 -26.18 1.68 -19.05
N ASP A 66 -25.96 2.90 -18.55
CA ASP A 66 -25.10 3.89 -19.21
C ASP A 66 -23.65 3.42 -19.29
N PHE A 67 -23.16 2.77 -18.23
CA PHE A 67 -21.83 2.18 -18.21
C PHE A 67 -21.66 1.04 -19.23
N LEU A 68 -22.66 0.16 -19.38
CA LEU A 68 -22.62 -0.90 -20.40
C LEU A 68 -22.65 -0.34 -21.82
N ASN A 69 -23.43 0.70 -22.07
CA ASN A 69 -23.48 1.38 -23.35
C ASN A 69 -22.13 2.04 -23.69
N ASP A 70 -21.48 2.67 -22.71
CA ASP A 70 -20.14 3.25 -22.85
C ASP A 70 -19.09 2.19 -23.20
N LEU A 71 -19.05 1.06 -22.46
CA LEU A 71 -18.12 -0.04 -22.73
C LEU A 71 -18.29 -0.64 -24.13
N LYS A 72 -19.53 -0.80 -24.58
CA LYS A 72 -19.84 -1.28 -25.94
C LYS A 72 -19.38 -0.30 -27.01
N SER A 73 -19.54 1.01 -26.75
CA SER A 73 -19.07 2.06 -27.67
C SER A 73 -17.54 2.08 -27.82
N HIS A 74 -16.83 1.68 -26.76
CA HIS A 74 -15.38 1.55 -26.74
C HIS A 74 -14.87 0.15 -27.13
N GLY A 75 -15.76 -0.75 -27.57
CA GLY A 75 -15.39 -2.10 -28.03
C GLY A 75 -14.76 -2.98 -26.94
N LYS A 76 -15.07 -2.70 -25.68
CA LYS A 76 -14.60 -3.49 -24.52
C LYS A 76 -15.48 -4.71 -24.25
N ILE A 77 -16.72 -4.67 -24.74
CA ILE A 77 -17.70 -5.76 -24.78
C ILE A 77 -18.53 -5.67 -26.07
#